data_AF-A0A9D6LWL2-F1
#
_entry.id   AF-A0A9D6LWL2-F1
#
_cell.length_a   1.000
_cell.length_b   1.000
_cell.length_c   1.000
_cell.angle_alpha   90.00
_cell.angle_beta   90.00
_cell.angle_gamma   90.00
#
_symmetry.space_group_name_H-M   'P 1'
#
loop_
_entity.id
_entity.type
_entity.pdbx_description
1 polymer ?
#
loop_
_entity_poly.entity_id
_entity_poly.type
_entity_poly.pdbx_seq_one_letter_code
_entity_poly.pdbx_strand_id
1 'polypeptide(L)' 'MKINFLKPIWNAHLKAVGIVIKRGKTIGLTECDVTDEENNLVARATCTQMTLRGERARGR' A
#
# COMPACT_ATOMS: atom_id res chain seq x y z
N MET A 1 -7.16 5.65 3.70
CA MET A 1 -5.95 5.50 2.86
C MET A 1 -5.57 6.86 2.35
N LYS A 2 -4.29 7.22 2.40
CA LYS A 2 -3.76 8.45 1.79
C LYS A 2 -2.76 8.03 0.71
N ILE A 3 -2.78 8.72 -0.43
CA ILE A 3 -1.76 8.59 -1.46
C ILE A 3 -1.31 9.98 -1.91
N ASN A 4 0.00 10.14 -2.13
CA ASN A 4 0.56 11.32 -2.78
C ASN A 4 1.06 10.90 -4.17
N PHE A 5 0.63 11.61 -5.20
CA PHE A 5 1.09 11.43 -6.58
C PHE A 5 2.18 12.46 -6.87
N LEU A 6 3.36 11.98 -7.28
CA LEU A 6 4.56 12.80 -7.41
C LEU A 6 4.91 13.07 -8.87
N LYS A 7 4.47 12.19 -9.77
CA LYS A 7 4.72 12.26 -11.22
C LYS A 7 3.49 11.78 -11.98
N PRO A 8 3.02 12.48 -13.02
CA PRO A 8 1.98 11.97 -13.89
C PRO A 8 2.51 10.83 -14.78
N ILE A 9 1.69 9.80 -14.99
CA ILE A 9 2.02 8.61 -15.80
C ILE A 9 0.85 8.33 -16.75
N TRP A 10 1.16 8.07 -18.03
CA TRP A 10 0.18 7.77 -19.07
C TRP A 10 0.30 6.33 -19.57
N ASN A 11 1.52 5.87 -19.87
CA ASN A 11 1.80 4.51 -20.33
C ASN A 11 3.14 4.05 -19.72
N ALA A 12 3.08 3.24 -18.66
CA ALA A 12 4.25 2.62 -18.04
C ALA A 12 3.83 1.40 -17.23
N HIS A 13 4.72 0.41 -17.07
CA HIS A 13 4.55 -0.60 -16.04
C HIS A 13 4.98 -0.04 -14.69
N LEU A 14 4.08 -0.13 -13.71
CA LEU A 14 4.33 0.35 -12.36
C LEU A 14 4.53 -0.84 -11.42
N LYS A 15 5.53 -0.74 -10.55
CA LYS A 15 5.77 -1.70 -9.47
C LYS A 15 5.34 -1.09 -8.14
N ALA A 16 4.45 -1.76 -7.44
CA ALA A 16 4.04 -1.39 -6.09
C ALA A 16 4.70 -2.33 -5.07
N VAL A 17 5.49 -1.79 -4.15
CA VAL A 17 6.11 -2.55 -3.05
C VAL A 17 5.63 -2.00 -1.73
N GLY A 18 4.89 -2.84 -1.00
CA GLY A 18 4.36 -2.51 0.31
C GLY A 18 5.20 -3.06 1.45
N ILE A 19 5.28 -2.31 2.55
CA ILE A 19 5.84 -2.76 3.83
C ILE A 19 4.86 -2.54 4.97
N VAL A 20 4.91 -3.43 5.97
CA VAL A 20 4.15 -3.25 7.22
C VAL A 20 5.00 -2.41 8.17
N ILE A 21 4.57 -1.17 8.41
CA ILE A 21 5.24 -0.25 9.33
C ILE A 21 4.95 -0.64 10.78
N LYS A 22 3.69 -0.98 11.08
CA LYS A 22 3.27 -1.40 12.42
C LYS A 22 2.19 -2.47 12.33
N ARG A 23 2.38 -3.58 13.05
CA ARG A 23 1.37 -4.63 13.16
C ARG A 23 0.78 -4.67 14.57
N GLY A 24 -0.39 -4.07 14.74
CA GLY A 24 -1.15 -4.18 15.98
C GLY A 24 -1.99 -5.46 16.06
N LYS A 25 -2.76 -5.60 17.14
CA LYS A 25 -3.63 -6.76 17.37
C LYS A 25 -4.77 -6.85 16.34
N THR A 26 -5.38 -5.73 15.98
CA THR A 26 -6.50 -5.66 15.03
C THR A 26 -6.26 -4.66 13.90
N ILE A 27 -5.41 -3.65 14.12
CA ILE A 27 -5.08 -2.61 13.14
C ILE A 27 -3.59 -2.66 12.82
N GLY A 28 -3.25 -2.57 11.53
CA GLY A 28 -1.90 -2.39 11.02
C GLY A 28 -1.76 -1.07 10.25
N LEU A 29 -0.54 -0.54 10.24
CA LEU A 29 -0.13 0.57 9.39
C LEU A 29 0.84 0.03 8.33
N THR A 30 0.58 0.33 7.08
CA THR A 30 1.41 -0.07 5.95
C THR A 30 1.77 1.15 5.11
N GLU A 31 2.92 1.10 4.47
CA GLU A 31 3.31 2.02 3.40
C GLU A 31 3.52 1.24 2.12
N CYS A 32 3.38 1.93 0.99
CA CYS A 32 3.62 1.36 -0.33
C CYS A 32 4.27 2.41 -1.23
N ASP A 33 5.38 2.02 -1.85
CA ASP A 33 6.03 2.76 -2.93
C ASP A 33 5.58 2.24 -4.26
N VAL A 34 5.23 3.16 -5.15
CA VAL A 34 4.94 2.88 -6.55
C VAL A 34 6.05 3.50 -7.39
N THR A 35 6.77 2.67 -8.14
CA THR A 35 7.86 3.10 -9.03
C THR A 35 7.57 2.75 -10.48
N ASP A 36 8.13 3.52 -11.41
CA ASP A 36 8.16 3.16 -12.84
C ASP A 36 9.32 2.17 -13.15
N GLU A 37 9.49 1.83 -14.43
CA GLU A 37 10.49 0.86 -14.92
C GLU A 37 11.93 1.31 -14.67
N GLU A 38 12.16 2.62 -14.54
CA GLU A 38 13.45 3.22 -14.20
C GLU A 38 13.67 3.33 -12.68
N ASN A 39 12.73 2.82 -11.87
CA ASN A 39 12.68 2.95 -10.41
C ASN A 39 12.44 4.39 -9.89
N ASN A 40 11.92 5.30 -10.71
CA ASN A 40 11.52 6.62 -10.22
C ASN A 40 10.26 6.49 -9.35
N LEU A 41 10.22 7.19 -8.21
CA LEU A 41 9.05 7.19 -7.33
C LEU A 41 7.89 7.99 -7.96
N VAL A 42 6.81 7.30 -8.29
CA VAL A 42 5.60 7.87 -8.91
C VAL A 42 4.58 8.25 -7.86
N ALA A 43 4.40 7.41 -6.84
CA ALA A 43 3.47 7.66 -5.76
C ALA A 43 3.92 6.95 -4.48
N ARG A 44 3.51 7.52 -3.33
CA ARG A 44 3.62 6.86 -2.03
C ARG A 44 2.29 6.85 -1.33
N ALA A 45 1.88 5.68 -0.86
CA ALA A 45 0.64 5.47 -0.13
C ALA A 45 0.88 5.06 1.32
N THR A 46 0.01 5.52 2.22
CA THR A 46 -0.05 5.09 3.61
C THR A 46 -1.47 4.57 3.90
N CYS A 47 -1.55 3.36 4.44
CA CYS A 47 -2.81 2.68 4.68
C CYS A 47 -2.90 2.18 6.12
N THR A 48 -4.02 2.46 6.77
CA THR A 48 -4.43 1.80 8.00
C THR A 48 -5.35 0.64 7.62
N GLN A 49 -4.98 -0.59 7.98
CA GLN A 49 -5.71 -1.79 7.62
C GLN A 49 -6.18 -2.55 8.85
N MET A 50 -7.35 -3.19 8.76
CA MET A 50 -7.84 -4.09 9.80
C MET A 50 -7.53 -5.53 9.43
N THR A 51 -6.90 -6.27 10.35
CA THR A 51 -6.79 -7.72 10.23
C THR A 51 -8.06 -8.37 10.77
N LEU A 52 -8.85 -8.95 9.87
CA LEU A 52 -10.00 -9.77 10.26
C LEU A 52 -9.51 -11.09 10.87
N ARG A 53 -10.15 -11.54 11.96
CA ARG A 53 -9.80 -12.76 12.70
C ARG A 53 -11.05 -13.48 13.19
N GLY A 54 -10.96 -14.80 13.38
CA GLY A 54 -12.07 -15.64 13.83
C GLY A 54 -13.26 -15.55 12.88
N GLU A 55 -14.48 -15.54 13.42
CA GLU A 55 -15.72 -15.40 12.64
C GLU A 55 -15.70 -14.19 11.68
N ARG A 56 -15.02 -13.11 12.04
CA ARG A 56 -14.94 -11.90 11.19
C ARG A 56 -14.15 -12.11 9.90
N ALA A 57 -13.34 -13.15 9.81
CA ALA A 57 -12.59 -13.50 8.61
C ALA A 57 -13.33 -14.48 7.68
N ARG A 58 -14.50 -14.98 8.08
CA ARG A 58 -15.22 -16.00 7.32
C ARG A 58 -15.67 -15.43 5.97
N GLY A 59 -15.27 -16.08 4.88
CA GLY A 59 -15.61 -15.69 3.50
C GLY A 59 -14.75 -14.55 2.92
N ARG A 60 -13.58 -14.29 3.50
CA ARG A 60 -12.59 -13.34 3.00
C ARG A 60 -11.22 -14.00 2.89
#